data_AF-A0A7S3AFF4-F1
#
_entry.id   AF-A0A7S3AFF4-F1
#
_cell.length_a   1.000
_cell.length_b   1.000
_cell.length_c   1.000
_cell.angle_alpha   90.00
_cell.angle_beta   90.00
_cell.angle_gamma   90.00
#
_symmetry.space_group_name_H-M   'P 1'
#
loop_
_entity.id
_entity.type
_entity.pdbx_description
1 polymer ?
#
loop_
_entity_poly.entity_id
_entity_poly.type
_entity_poly.pdbx_seq_one_letter_code
_entity_poly.pdbx_strand_id
1 'polypeptide(L)'
;PLASVGTGSGVPLVEELDRRGALVDRVPAYNEEDLITGAAVEPEIALLSAGAVDVVCVSSAAAVCGLPTLLGACPEAKRPVVLAIGSEAEQAAAERGVRVDLLADDRGGPEAVVEVLTSHFGAGRLLF
;
A
#
# COMPACT_ATOMS: atom_id res chain seq x y z
N PRO A 1 1.80 24.77 4.31
CA PRO A 1 2.54 23.94 5.29
C PRO A 1 2.09 22.47 5.16
N LEU A 2 2.85 21.68 4.40
CA LEU A 2 2.64 20.24 4.25
C LEU A 2 3.90 19.55 4.75
N ALA A 3 3.70 18.74 5.79
CA ALA A 3 4.76 18.04 6.50
C ALA A 3 5.27 16.83 5.69
N SER A 4 6.59 16.65 5.73
CA SER A 4 7.40 15.45 5.51
C SER A 4 6.76 14.20 4.89
N VAL A 5 7.18 13.87 3.67
CA VAL A 5 7.32 12.47 3.22
C VAL A 5 8.73 12.01 3.60
N GLY A 6 8.82 10.99 4.43
CA GLY A 6 10.05 10.38 4.91
C GLY A 6 9.74 9.27 5.91
N THR A 7 9.50 8.06 5.41
CA THR A 7 9.35 6.84 6.22
C THR A 7 10.54 5.92 5.93
N GLY A 8 11.69 6.36 6.42
CA GLY A 8 12.91 5.58 6.59
C GLY A 8 13.63 6.22 7.77
N SER A 9 14.23 5.42 8.65
CA SER A 9 14.91 5.86 9.89
C SER A 9 16.17 6.75 9.67
N GLY A 10 16.26 7.40 8.51
CA GLY A 10 17.25 8.42 8.17
C GLY A 10 16.60 9.80 8.13
N VAL A 11 17.40 10.84 8.35
CA VAL A 11 16.94 12.21 8.20
C VAL A 11 16.44 12.43 6.76
N PRO A 12 15.23 12.99 6.55
CA PRO A 12 14.69 13.26 5.23
C PRO A 12 15.72 13.94 4.34
N LEU A 13 15.86 13.50 3.08
CA LEU A 13 16.89 13.99 2.15
C LEU A 13 16.97 15.52 2.10
N VAL A 14 15.82 16.20 2.12
CA VAL A 14 15.74 17.67 2.12
C VAL A 14 16.37 18.29 3.37
N GLU A 15 16.16 17.68 4.52
CA GLU A 15 16.71 18.16 5.80
C GLU A 15 18.23 17.86 5.90
N GLU A 16 18.70 16.77 5.31
CA GLU A 16 20.15 16.51 5.19
C GLU A 16 20.85 17.51 4.25
N LEU A 17 20.19 17.90 3.16
CA LEU A 17 20.70 18.90 2.23
C LEU A 17 20.76 20.29 2.87
N ASP A 18 19.72 20.69 3.61
CA ASP A 18 19.67 21.96 4.33
C ASP A 18 20.77 22.06 5.41
N ARG A 19 21.00 20.99 6.19
CA ARG A 19 22.09 20.93 7.18
C ARG A 19 23.48 21.11 6.57
N ARG A 20 23.65 20.84 5.28
CA ARG A 20 24.91 21.03 4.55
C ARG A 20 24.99 22.40 3.86
N GLY A 21 24.05 23.29 4.14
CA GLY A 21 24.01 24.66 3.59
C GLY A 21 23.47 24.74 2.17
N ALA A 22 22.80 23.69 1.67
CA ALA A 22 22.12 23.75 0.38
C ALA A 22 20.81 24.53 0.50
N LEU A 23 20.54 25.41 -0.47
CA LEU A 23 19.22 26.00 -0.65
C LEU A 23 18.36 25.02 -1.46
N VAL A 24 17.30 24.47 -0.86
CA VAL A 24 16.47 23.43 -1.49
C VAL A 24 15.11 23.99 -1.90
N ASP A 25 14.89 24.10 -3.22
CA ASP A 25 13.58 24.38 -3.78
C ASP A 25 12.84 23.09 -4.10
N ARG A 26 11.62 22.93 -3.56
CA ARG A 26 10.77 21.78 -3.85
C ARG A 26 9.90 22.07 -5.08
N VAL A 27 10.02 21.23 -6.10
CA VAL A 27 9.11 21.24 -7.25
C VAL A 27 8.14 20.06 -7.09
N PRO A 28 6.84 20.30 -6.83
CA PRO A 28 5.86 19.23 -6.80
C PRO A 28 5.69 18.67 -8.21
N ALA A 29 6.15 17.44 -8.46
CA ALA A 29 6.05 16.79 -9.76
C ALA A 29 4.72 16.07 -9.97
N TYR A 30 4.04 15.70 -8.88
CA TYR A 30 2.70 15.12 -8.86
C TYR A 30 2.09 15.28 -7.46
N ASN A 31 0.75 15.38 -7.38
CA ASN A 31 0.00 15.36 -6.13
C ASN A 31 -0.73 14.01 -6.05
N GLU A 32 -0.45 13.19 -5.05
CA GLU A 32 -1.24 12.00 -4.69
C GLU A 32 -2.49 12.40 -3.87
N GLU A 33 -3.12 13.53 -4.21
CA GLU A 33 -4.35 13.98 -3.57
C GLU A 33 -5.58 13.29 -4.18
N ASP A 34 -5.51 11.96 -4.30
CA ASP A 34 -6.71 11.12 -4.29
C ASP A 34 -6.65 10.28 -3.01
N LEU A 35 -6.62 11.00 -1.88
CA LEU A 35 -6.97 10.44 -0.59
C LEU A 35 -8.36 9.86 -0.74
N ILE A 36 -8.45 8.54 -0.79
CA ILE A 36 -9.69 7.78 -0.89
C ILE A 36 -10.71 8.36 0.10
N THR A 37 -11.64 9.16 -0.40
CA THR A 37 -12.82 9.55 0.37
C THR A 37 -13.76 8.36 0.39
N GLY A 38 -14.50 8.15 1.50
CA GLY A 38 -15.35 6.96 1.65
C GLY A 38 -16.35 6.74 0.51
N ALA A 39 -16.75 7.81 -0.21
CA ALA A 39 -17.62 7.74 -1.39
C ALA A 39 -16.92 7.19 -2.65
N ALA A 40 -15.59 7.34 -2.77
CA ALA A 40 -14.84 6.89 -3.95
C ALA A 40 -14.57 5.36 -3.96
N VAL A 41 -14.88 4.66 -2.86
CA VAL A 41 -14.61 3.21 -2.68
C VAL A 41 -15.82 2.43 -2.19
N GLU A 42 -17.04 2.96 -2.34
CA GLU A 42 -18.27 2.26 -1.94
C GLU A 42 -18.43 0.88 -2.59
N PRO A 43 -18.12 0.68 -3.89
CA PRO A 43 -18.16 -0.66 -4.52
C PRO A 43 -17.17 -1.64 -3.89
N GLU A 44 -15.94 -1.21 -3.62
CA GLU A 44 -14.88 -2.01 -3.03
C GLU A 44 -15.21 -2.37 -1.58
N ILE A 45 -15.74 -1.42 -0.81
CA ILE A 45 -16.26 -1.65 0.55
C ILE A 45 -17.37 -2.71 0.51
N ALA A 46 -18.30 -2.65 -0.46
CA ALA A 46 -19.36 -3.65 -0.58
C ALA A 46 -18.79 -5.06 -0.86
N LEU A 47 -17.80 -5.18 -1.75
CA LEU A 47 -17.12 -6.45 -2.04
C LEU A 47 -16.39 -7.00 -0.80
N LEU A 48 -15.67 -6.14 -0.09
CA LEU A 48 -14.94 -6.47 1.14
C LEU A 48 -15.89 -6.88 2.27
N SER A 49 -16.99 -6.15 2.47
CA SER A 49 -18.01 -6.49 3.47
C SER A 49 -18.77 -7.78 3.15
N ALA A 50 -18.94 -8.12 1.86
CA ALA A 50 -19.48 -9.42 1.45
C ALA A 50 -18.47 -10.58 1.68
N GLY A 51 -17.18 -10.25 1.82
CA GLY A 51 -16.08 -11.20 1.82
C GLY A 51 -15.91 -11.88 0.46
N ALA A 52 -16.08 -11.11 -0.61
CA ALA A 52 -15.93 -11.54 -1.99
C ALA A 52 -14.54 -11.24 -2.58
N VAL A 53 -13.60 -10.79 -1.73
CA VAL A 53 -12.23 -10.44 -2.11
C VAL A 53 -11.29 -11.38 -1.38
N ASP A 54 -10.46 -12.11 -2.13
CA ASP A 54 -9.48 -13.04 -1.56
C ASP A 54 -8.15 -12.34 -1.23
N VAL A 55 -7.76 -11.33 -2.01
CA VAL A 55 -6.50 -10.59 -1.84
C VAL A 55 -6.67 -9.09 -2.09
N VAL A 56 -5.97 -8.28 -1.31
CA VAL A 56 -5.80 -6.84 -1.55
C VAL A 56 -4.32 -6.56 -1.77
N CYS A 57 -3.99 -6.01 -2.93
CA CYS A 57 -2.62 -5.68 -3.31
C CYS A 57 -2.34 -4.19 -3.10
N VAL A 58 -1.22 -3.85 -2.48
CA VAL A 58 -0.76 -2.46 -2.30
C VAL A 58 0.67 -2.30 -2.82
N SER A 59 0.90 -1.28 -3.65
CA SER A 59 2.19 -1.04 -4.32
C SER A 59 2.87 0.26 -3.94
N SER A 60 2.26 1.08 -3.07
CA SER A 60 2.83 2.36 -2.64
C SER A 60 2.40 2.72 -1.23
N ALA A 61 3.17 3.58 -0.57
CA ALA A 61 2.83 4.11 0.75
C ALA A 61 1.48 4.88 0.73
N ALA A 62 1.14 5.55 -0.37
CA ALA A 62 -0.14 6.23 -0.53
C ALA A 62 -1.33 5.26 -0.60
N ALA A 63 -1.18 4.15 -1.33
CA ALA A 63 -2.21 3.12 -1.40
C ALA A 63 -2.52 2.52 -0.01
N VAL A 64 -1.50 2.41 0.84
CA VAL A 64 -1.67 1.91 2.22
C VAL A 64 -2.48 2.88 3.10
N CYS A 65 -2.50 4.19 2.83
CA CYS A 65 -3.24 5.15 3.66
C CYS A 65 -4.75 4.85 3.76
N GLY A 66 -5.38 4.36 2.68
CA GLY A 66 -6.79 3.99 2.68
C GLY A 66 -7.08 2.57 3.21
N LEU A 67 -6.04 1.74 3.35
CA LEU A 67 -6.18 0.32 3.64
C LEU A 67 -6.82 0.02 5.01
N PRO A 68 -6.52 0.72 6.12
CA PRO A 68 -7.20 0.49 7.39
C PRO A 68 -8.71 0.70 7.32
N THR A 69 -9.16 1.73 6.59
CA THR A 69 -10.59 2.02 6.40
C THR A 69 -11.28 0.89 5.63
N LEU A 70 -10.65 0.42 4.55
CA LEU A 70 -11.16 -0.69 3.73
C LEU A 70 -11.23 -2.00 4.52
N LEU A 71 -10.15 -2.36 5.24
CA LEU A 71 -10.10 -3.58 6.04
C LEU A 71 -11.01 -3.53 7.28
N GLY A 72 -11.33 -2.33 7.77
CA GLY A 72 -12.29 -2.13 8.85
C GLY A 72 -13.73 -2.50 8.46
N ALA A 73 -14.03 -2.53 7.15
CA ALA A 73 -15.33 -2.96 6.64
C ALA A 73 -15.45 -4.49 6.46
N CYS A 74 -14.36 -5.24 6.61
CA CYS A 74 -14.33 -6.69 6.45
C CYS A 74 -14.75 -7.40 7.74
N PRO A 75 -15.66 -8.40 7.67
CA PRO A 75 -15.84 -9.36 8.75
C PRO A 75 -14.52 -10.09 9.04
N GLU A 76 -14.16 -10.26 10.31
CA GLU A 76 -12.88 -10.86 10.70
C GLU A 76 -12.67 -12.27 10.13
N ALA A 77 -13.75 -13.07 10.06
CA ALA A 77 -13.74 -14.42 9.50
C ALA A 77 -13.54 -14.47 7.97
N LYS A 78 -13.59 -13.32 7.28
CA LYS A 78 -13.46 -13.21 5.82
C LYS A 78 -12.46 -12.13 5.43
N ARG A 79 -11.46 -11.86 6.27
CA ARG A 79 -10.41 -10.89 5.93
C ARG A 79 -9.64 -11.37 4.70
N PRO A 80 -9.47 -10.52 3.67
CA PRO A 80 -8.62 -10.83 2.54
C PRO A 80 -7.16 -10.91 2.99
N VAL A 81 -6.35 -11.65 2.23
CA VAL A 81 -4.89 -11.63 2.33
C VAL A 81 -4.40 -10.25 1.88
N VAL A 82 -3.48 -9.66 2.64
CA VAL A 82 -2.84 -8.38 2.24
C VAL A 82 -1.48 -8.67 1.60
N LEU A 83 -1.33 -8.32 0.32
CA LEU A 83 -0.07 -8.41 -0.42
C LEU A 83 0.56 -7.02 -0.57
N ALA A 84 1.77 -6.85 -0.07
CA ALA A 84 2.60 -5.68 -0.39
C ALA A 84 3.48 -5.97 -1.61
N ILE A 85 3.59 -5.00 -2.51
CA ILE A 85 4.49 -5.03 -3.66
C ILE A 85 5.59 -4.01 -3.38
N GLY A 86 6.79 -4.50 -3.09
CA GLY A 86 7.93 -3.70 -2.67
C GLY A 86 7.99 -3.43 -1.15
N SER A 87 9.20 -3.26 -0.64
CA SER A 87 9.46 -3.07 0.80
C SER A 87 8.95 -1.73 1.32
N GLU A 88 8.80 -0.72 0.46
CA GLU A 88 8.22 0.57 0.84
C GLU A 88 6.75 0.45 1.25
N ALA A 89 5.95 -0.29 0.47
CA ALA A 89 4.55 -0.54 0.80
C ALA A 89 4.40 -1.38 2.07
N GLU A 90 5.27 -2.38 2.27
CA GLU A 90 5.30 -3.20 3.49
C GLU A 90 5.61 -2.35 4.73
N GLN A 91 6.62 -1.50 4.65
CA GLN A 91 7.01 -0.64 5.76
C GLN A 91 5.89 0.36 6.10
N ALA A 92 5.28 0.98 5.09
CA ALA A 92 4.16 1.90 5.27
C ALA A 92 2.95 1.22 5.92
N ALA A 93 2.71 -0.07 5.62
CA ALA A 93 1.65 -0.87 6.22
C ALA A 93 1.93 -1.17 7.70
N ALA A 94 3.16 -1.57 8.02
CA ALA A 94 3.59 -1.81 9.40
C ALA A 94 3.43 -0.55 10.28
N GLU A 95 3.83 0.61 9.78
CA GLU A 95 3.69 1.90 10.47
C GLU A 95 2.23 2.28 10.76
N ARG A 96 1.27 1.73 10.01
CA ARG A 96 -0.18 1.94 10.17
C ARG A 96 -0.88 0.80 10.90
N GLY A 97 -0.12 -0.15 11.46
CA GLY A 97 -0.67 -1.31 12.17
C GLY A 97 -1.41 -2.30 11.26
N VAL A 98 -1.19 -2.23 9.95
CA VAL A 98 -1.71 -3.21 9.00
C VAL A 98 -0.72 -4.36 8.90
N ARG A 99 -1.22 -5.58 9.11
CA ARG A 99 -0.47 -6.80 8.87
C ARG A 99 -0.42 -7.06 7.36
N VAL A 100 0.79 -7.18 6.84
CA VAL A 100 1.05 -7.73 5.50
C VAL A 100 1.18 -9.24 5.64
N ASP A 101 0.47 -9.98 4.81
CA ASP A 101 0.48 -11.45 4.81
C ASP A 101 1.47 -12.00 3.78
N LEU A 102 1.66 -11.26 2.67
CA LEU A 102 2.56 -11.63 1.57
C LEU A 102 3.36 -10.41 1.10
N LEU A 103 4.58 -10.65 0.62
CA LEU A 103 5.44 -9.63 0.01
C LEU A 103 5.92 -10.10 -1.37
N ALA A 104 5.77 -9.24 -2.39
CA ALA A 104 6.32 -9.43 -3.73
C ALA A 104 7.44 -8.42 -4.02
N ASP A 105 8.48 -8.83 -4.75
CA ASP A 105 9.57 -7.95 -5.20
C ASP A 105 9.09 -7.06 -6.34
N ASP A 106 9.14 -5.74 -6.15
CA ASP A 106 8.71 -4.74 -7.12
C ASP A 106 9.62 -4.67 -8.35
N ARG A 107 10.88 -5.11 -8.23
CA ARG A 107 11.83 -5.20 -9.36
C ARG A 107 11.55 -6.37 -10.28
N GLY A 108 10.79 -7.37 -9.80
CA GLY A 108 10.43 -8.56 -10.56
C GLY A 108 9.24 -8.36 -11.50
N GLY A 109 8.60 -7.18 -11.48
CA GLY A 109 7.45 -6.89 -12.33
C GLY A 109 6.20 -7.72 -11.97
N PRO A 110 5.20 -7.76 -12.88
CA PRO A 110 3.95 -8.51 -12.66
C PRO A 110 4.16 -10.00 -12.37
N GLU A 111 5.23 -10.60 -12.91
CA GLU A 111 5.56 -12.01 -12.73
C GLU A 111 5.83 -12.38 -11.27
N ALA A 112 6.52 -11.51 -10.52
CA ALA A 112 6.78 -11.72 -9.10
C ALA A 112 5.49 -11.73 -8.27
N VAL A 113 4.51 -10.89 -8.64
CA VAL A 113 3.18 -10.88 -8.00
C VAL A 113 2.44 -12.18 -8.29
N VAL A 114 2.43 -12.61 -9.55
CA VAL A 114 1.78 -13.87 -9.97
C VAL A 114 2.41 -15.08 -9.27
N GLU A 115 3.74 -15.13 -9.14
CA GLU A 115 4.45 -16.20 -8.45
C GLU A 115 4.04 -16.30 -6.97
N VAL A 116 3.99 -15.16 -6.27
CA VAL A 116 3.57 -15.12 -4.86
C VAL A 116 2.11 -15.55 -4.69
N LEU A 117 1.21 -15.04 -5.54
CA LEU A 117 -0.21 -15.37 -5.47
C LEU A 117 -0.49 -16.85 -5.77
N THR A 118 0.14 -17.40 -6.83
CA THR A 118 -0.02 -18.80 -7.21
C THR A 118 0.62 -19.76 -6.20
N SER A 119 1.70 -19.34 -5.53
CA SER A 119 2.28 -20.10 -4.43
C SER A 119 1.39 -20.12 -3.19
N HIS A 120 0.67 -19.03 -2.91
CA HIS A 120 -0.19 -18.91 -1.72
C HIS A 120 -1.57 -19.56 -1.90
N PHE A 121 -2.28 -19.22 -2.98
CA PHE A 121 -3.63 -19.73 -3.26
C PHE A 121 -3.62 -21.07 -4.03
N GLY A 122 -2.45 -21.50 -4.49
CA GLY A 122 -2.27 -22.64 -5.39
C GLY A 122 -2.59 -22.31 -6.85
N ALA A 123 -2.36 -23.27 -7.75
CA ALA A 123 -2.75 -23.20 -9.16
C ALA A 123 -4.28 -23.40 -9.37
N GLY A 124 -5.08 -22.86 -8.47
CA GLY A 124 -6.54 -22.97 -8.47
C GLY A 124 -7.21 -22.14 -9.57
N ARG A 125 -8.54 -22.27 -9.67
CA ARG A 125 -9.34 -21.68 -10.75
C ARG A 125 -9.38 -20.14 -10.63
N LEU A 126 -8.71 -19.45 -11.54
CA LEU A 126 -8.72 -17.98 -11.65
C LEU A 126 -9.82 -17.55 -12.63
N LEU A 127 -10.74 -16.69 -12.19
CA LEU A 127 -11.74 -16.02 -13.05
C LEU A 127 -11.17 -14.65 -13.45
N PHE A 128 -11.24 -14.34 -14.75
CA PHE A 128 -10.90 -13.05 -15.34
C PHE A 128 -12.14 -12.40 -15.93
#